data_AF-B6B7K6-F1
#
_entry.id   AF-B6B7K6-F1
#
_cell.length_a   1.000
_cell.length_b   1.000
_cell.length_c   1.000
_cell.angle_alpha   90.00
_cell.angle_beta   90.00
_cell.angle_gamma   90.00
#
_symmetry.space_group_name_H-M   'P 1'
#
loop_
_entity.id
_entity.type
_entity.pdbx_description
1 polymer ?
#
loop_
_entity_poly.entity_id
_entity_poly.type
_entity_poly.pdbx_seq_one_letter_code
_entity_poly.pdbx_strand_id
1 'polypeptide(L)'
;MSLLHYPPQAPEEEGFGIHPHKDTDALTIIAPDPVGGLEVQTRDGGWITPDCPPGGFVVNIGDMLELWSGGRLVSTPHRVVNRSGRERYSFPYFAVPRHDVVVQPLLPPVEGFNRPAVHCGHWSAEIWRTNWPDEDAGEDTPELGTIHS
;
A
#
# COMPACT_ATOMS: atom_id res chain seq x y z
N MET A 1 -0.45 5.94 -7.48
CA MET A 1 -1.93 5.79 -7.35
C MET A 1 -2.35 4.64 -8.25
N SER A 2 -3.34 3.87 -7.82
CA SER A 2 -3.94 2.81 -8.66
C SER A 2 -5.45 3.01 -8.74
N LEU A 3 -6.04 2.72 -9.91
CA LEU A 3 -7.50 2.57 -10.05
C LEU A 3 -7.82 1.08 -10.06
N LEU A 4 -8.56 0.64 -9.06
CA LEU A 4 -8.86 -0.76 -8.84
C LEU A 4 -10.36 -0.99 -8.98
N HIS A 5 -10.72 -1.96 -9.81
CA HIS A 5 -12.08 -2.50 -9.92
C HIS A 5 -12.06 -3.93 -9.38
N TYR A 6 -12.87 -4.17 -8.35
CA TYR A 6 -13.08 -5.47 -7.75
C TYR A 6 -14.43 -6.00 -8.24
N PRO A 7 -14.46 -7.16 -8.94
CA PRO A 7 -15.70 -7.72 -9.41
C PRO A 7 -16.63 -8.13 -8.25
N PRO A 8 -17.93 -8.32 -8.52
CA PRO A 8 -18.84 -8.91 -7.56
C PRO A 8 -18.34 -10.29 -7.11
N GLN A 9 -18.40 -10.56 -5.82
CA GLN A 9 -18.16 -11.88 -5.23
C GLN A 9 -19.41 -12.30 -4.47
N ALA A 10 -19.80 -13.58 -4.58
CA ALA A 10 -20.97 -14.04 -3.83
C ALA A 10 -20.70 -13.93 -2.32
N PRO A 11 -21.69 -13.59 -1.47
CA PRO A 11 -21.45 -13.39 -0.03
C PRO A 11 -20.83 -14.61 0.69
N GLU A 12 -21.13 -15.81 0.19
CA GLU A 12 -20.64 -17.10 0.70
C GLU A 12 -19.30 -17.51 0.07
N GLU A 13 -18.82 -16.77 -0.94
CA GLU A 13 -17.58 -17.07 -1.65
C GLU A 13 -16.39 -16.66 -0.79
N GLU A 14 -15.59 -17.65 -0.41
CA GLU A 14 -14.33 -17.40 0.29
C GLU A 14 -13.28 -16.90 -0.71
N GLY A 15 -12.71 -15.73 -0.44
CA GLY A 15 -11.67 -15.18 -1.29
C GLY A 15 -11.23 -13.79 -0.87
N PHE A 16 -10.10 -13.37 -1.45
CA PHE A 16 -9.61 -12.02 -1.32
C PHE A 16 -9.77 -11.29 -2.65
N GLY A 17 -10.26 -10.06 -2.60
CA GLY A 17 -10.07 -9.11 -3.69
C GLY A 17 -8.58 -8.76 -3.83
N ILE A 18 -7.92 -8.51 -2.70
CA ILE A 18 -6.45 -8.48 -2.55
C ILE A 18 -6.11 -9.14 -1.21
N HIS A 19 -5.15 -10.06 -1.24
CA HIS A 19 -4.69 -10.82 -0.08
C HIS A 19 -4.07 -9.92 1.02
N PRO A 20 -3.92 -10.40 2.27
CA PRO A 20 -3.26 -9.63 3.32
C PRO A 20 -1.85 -9.18 2.94
N HIS A 21 -1.61 -7.87 3.00
CA HIS A 21 -0.32 -7.26 2.67
C HIS A 21 -0.12 -5.95 3.44
N LYS A 22 1.05 -5.32 3.25
CA LYS A 22 1.35 -3.96 3.69
C LYS A 22 1.78 -3.15 2.48
N ASP A 23 1.52 -1.85 2.52
CA ASP A 23 2.01 -0.93 1.50
C ASP A 23 3.49 -0.61 1.75
N THR A 24 4.23 -0.44 0.65
CA THR A 24 5.67 -0.19 0.67
C THR A 24 6.00 1.30 0.68
N ASP A 25 5.00 2.17 0.65
CA ASP A 25 5.14 3.62 0.60
C ASP A 25 5.31 4.24 1.99
N ALA A 26 5.17 5.57 2.10
CA ALA A 26 5.12 6.24 3.40
C ALA A 26 3.68 6.29 3.95
N LEU A 27 2.71 6.70 3.12
CA LEU A 27 1.30 6.80 3.49
C LEU A 27 0.42 6.40 2.31
N THR A 28 -0.60 5.59 2.59
CA THR A 28 -1.68 5.33 1.64
C THR A 28 -2.93 6.09 2.06
N ILE A 29 -3.49 6.88 1.15
CA ILE A 29 -4.71 7.66 1.36
C ILE A 29 -5.81 7.05 0.49
N ILE A 30 -6.91 6.66 1.13
CA ILE A 30 -8.00 5.91 0.49
C ILE A 30 -9.31 6.62 0.76
N ALA A 31 -10.03 6.98 -0.30
CA ALA A 31 -11.41 7.38 -0.15
C ALA A 31 -12.28 6.14 0.10
N PRO A 32 -13.18 6.17 1.09
CA PRO A 32 -14.07 5.06 1.35
C PRO A 32 -15.04 4.86 0.17
N ASP A 33 -15.28 3.60 -0.16
CA ASP A 33 -16.33 3.20 -1.10
C ASP A 33 -17.50 2.61 -0.31
N PRO A 34 -18.76 2.95 -0.62
CA PRO A 34 -19.93 2.51 0.15
C PRO A 34 -20.20 1.00 0.05
N VAL A 35 -19.56 0.28 -0.87
CA VAL A 35 -19.59 -1.19 -0.95
C VAL A 35 -18.72 -1.81 0.14
N GLY A 36 -17.73 -1.08 0.65
CA GLY A 36 -16.87 -1.51 1.75
C GLY A 36 -15.81 -2.50 1.30
N GLY A 37 -15.46 -3.45 2.17
CA GLY A 37 -14.55 -4.57 1.87
C GLY A 37 -13.08 -4.35 2.21
N LEU A 38 -12.64 -3.11 2.46
CA LEU A 38 -11.33 -2.86 3.07
C LEU A 38 -11.35 -3.36 4.52
N GLU A 39 -10.38 -4.19 4.88
CA GLU A 39 -10.13 -4.60 6.26
C GLU A 39 -8.68 -4.28 6.64
N VAL A 40 -8.47 -3.73 7.84
CA VAL A 40 -7.15 -3.43 8.41
C VAL A 40 -6.91 -4.31 9.63
N GLN A 41 -5.67 -4.70 9.84
CA GLN A 41 -5.29 -5.53 10.97
C GLN A 41 -4.94 -4.67 12.18
N THR A 42 -5.58 -4.96 13.32
CA THR A 42 -5.27 -4.34 14.61
C THR A 42 -4.02 -4.97 15.24
N ARG A 43 -3.45 -4.33 16.27
CA ARG A 43 -2.21 -4.79 16.91
C ARG A 43 -2.31 -6.13 17.62
N ASP A 44 -3.53 -6.55 17.98
CA ASP A 44 -3.84 -7.86 18.55
C ASP A 44 -4.08 -8.95 17.46
N GLY A 45 -3.93 -8.59 16.18
CA GLY A 45 -4.04 -9.49 15.04
C GLY A 45 -5.46 -9.64 14.47
N GLY A 46 -6.45 -8.99 15.08
CA GLY A 46 -7.83 -8.94 14.58
C GLY A 46 -7.95 -8.14 13.28
N TRP A 47 -9.02 -8.39 12.51
CA TRP A 47 -9.33 -7.65 11.29
C TRP A 47 -10.58 -6.81 11.51
N ILE A 48 -10.52 -5.52 11.19
CA ILE A 48 -11.64 -4.59 11.32
C ILE A 48 -11.87 -3.85 10.00
N THR A 49 -13.11 -3.46 9.74
CA THR A 49 -13.40 -2.43 8.74
C THR A 49 -13.12 -1.07 9.35
N PRO A 50 -12.26 -0.22 8.75
CA PRO A 50 -11.99 1.11 9.29
C PRO A 50 -13.24 1.98 9.19
N ASP A 51 -13.54 2.72 10.26
CA ASP A 51 -14.56 3.77 10.23
C ASP A 51 -14.00 5.01 9.51
N CYS A 52 -14.83 5.64 8.69
CA CYS A 52 -14.47 6.85 7.96
C CYS A 52 -15.67 7.80 7.89
N PRO A 53 -15.60 8.97 8.55
CA PRO A 53 -16.71 9.90 8.58
C PRO A 53 -17.00 10.48 7.18
N PRO A 54 -18.22 11.00 6.93
CA PRO A 54 -18.55 11.65 5.66
C PRO A 54 -17.54 12.76 5.30
N GLY A 55 -17.00 12.69 4.08
CA GLY A 55 -15.96 13.60 3.60
C GLY A 55 -14.54 13.29 4.10
N GLY A 56 -14.36 12.22 4.89
CA GLY A 56 -13.07 11.75 5.37
C GLY A 56 -12.35 10.82 4.40
N PHE A 57 -11.10 10.52 4.74
CA PHE A 57 -10.26 9.53 4.09
C PHE A 57 -9.70 8.55 5.13
N VAL A 58 -9.53 7.31 4.73
CA VAL A 58 -8.74 6.34 5.49
C VAL A 58 -7.27 6.57 5.15
N VAL A 59 -6.41 6.62 6.16
CA VAL A 59 -4.96 6.80 5.97
C VAL A 59 -4.22 5.66 6.64
N ASN A 60 -3.48 4.89 5.85
CA ASN A 60 -2.63 3.79 6.33
C ASN A 60 -1.17 4.25 6.38
N ILE A 61 -0.42 3.69 7.32
CA ILE A 61 1.03 3.83 7.39
C ILE A 61 1.65 2.75 6.50
N GLY A 62 2.59 3.15 5.65
CA GLY A 62 3.40 2.23 4.85
C GLY A 62 4.77 1.96 5.47
N ASP A 63 5.49 1.01 4.88
CA ASP A 63 6.80 0.55 5.35
C ASP A 63 7.86 1.64 5.43
N MET A 64 7.87 2.62 4.51
CA MET A 64 8.88 3.67 4.50
C MET A 64 8.71 4.62 5.67
N LEU A 65 7.47 4.89 6.10
CA LEU A 65 7.21 5.73 7.28
C LEU A 65 7.46 4.97 8.58
N GLU A 66 7.16 3.66 8.62
CA GLU A 66 7.59 2.79 9.72
C GLU A 66 9.12 2.85 9.89
N LEU A 67 9.87 2.73 8.79
CA LEU A 67 11.33 2.83 8.78
C LEU A 67 11.82 4.20 9.25
N TRP A 68 11.32 5.30 8.70
CA TRP A 68 11.67 6.66 9.13
C TRP A 68 11.40 6.90 10.61
N SER A 69 10.28 6.38 11.13
CA SER A 69 9.90 6.54 12.55
C SER A 69 10.71 5.65 13.51
N GLY A 70 11.55 4.75 12.97
CA GLY A 70 12.25 3.74 13.75
C GLY A 70 11.31 2.77 14.44
N GLY A 71 10.20 2.38 13.79
CA GLY A 71 9.23 1.41 14.29
C GLY A 71 8.15 1.95 15.24
N ARG A 72 8.03 3.28 15.41
CA ARG A 72 6.99 3.88 16.28
C ARG A 72 5.62 3.90 15.61
N LEU A 73 5.62 4.22 14.31
CA LEU A 73 4.47 4.05 13.44
C LEU A 73 4.63 2.68 12.80
N VAL A 74 3.59 1.87 12.86
CA VAL A 74 3.64 0.48 12.38
C VAL A 74 2.95 0.44 11.03
N SER A 75 3.60 -0.15 10.04
CA SER A 75 3.03 -0.31 8.69
C SER A 75 1.79 -1.21 8.77
N THR A 76 0.65 -0.69 8.33
CA THR A 76 -0.69 -1.24 8.62
C THR A 76 -1.00 -2.41 7.68
N PRO A 77 -1.06 -3.67 8.16
CA PRO A 77 -1.52 -4.77 7.34
C PRO A 77 -2.97 -4.56 6.97
N HIS A 78 -3.31 -4.80 5.72
CA HIS A 78 -4.66 -4.63 5.20
C HIS A 78 -4.95 -5.68 4.11
N ARG A 79 -6.23 -5.89 3.85
CA ARG A 79 -6.74 -6.82 2.83
C ARG A 79 -8.06 -6.32 2.27
N VAL A 80 -8.50 -6.90 1.16
CA VAL A 80 -9.83 -6.63 0.61
C VAL A 80 -10.64 -7.93 0.58
N VAL A 81 -11.79 -7.93 1.25
CA VAL A 81 -12.76 -9.03 1.23
C VAL A 81 -14.13 -8.46 0.86
N ASN A 82 -14.62 -8.78 -0.33
CA ASN A 82 -15.91 -8.28 -0.80
C ASN A 82 -17.03 -9.26 -0.43
N ARG A 83 -17.82 -8.91 0.59
CA ARG A 83 -19.00 -9.71 1.01
C ARG A 83 -20.33 -9.16 0.51
N SER A 84 -20.29 -8.12 -0.31
CA SER A 84 -21.48 -7.32 -0.64
C SER A 84 -22.32 -7.91 -1.79
N GLY A 85 -21.77 -8.81 -2.60
CA GLY A 85 -22.40 -9.23 -3.87
C GLY A 85 -22.37 -8.18 -4.98
N ARG A 86 -21.72 -7.02 -4.77
CA ARG A 86 -21.63 -5.92 -5.75
C ARG A 86 -20.19 -5.67 -6.15
N GLU A 87 -19.98 -5.07 -7.32
CA GLU A 87 -18.67 -4.54 -7.71
C GLU A 87 -18.24 -3.39 -6.79
N ARG A 88 -16.93 -3.24 -6.59
CA ARG A 88 -16.33 -2.18 -5.75
C ARG A 88 -15.25 -1.46 -6.54
N TYR A 89 -15.19 -0.14 -6.40
CA TYR A 89 -14.11 0.67 -6.94
C TYR A 89 -13.23 1.22 -5.82
N SER A 90 -11.94 1.38 -6.09
CA SER A 90 -10.99 1.92 -5.13
C SER A 90 -9.89 2.69 -5.84
N PHE A 91 -9.53 3.84 -5.27
CA PHE A 91 -8.50 4.72 -5.82
C PHE A 91 -7.48 5.09 -4.73
N PRO A 92 -6.69 4.12 -4.22
CA PRO A 92 -5.63 4.42 -3.27
C PRO A 92 -4.57 5.34 -3.90
N TYR A 93 -4.29 6.43 -3.21
CA TYR A 93 -3.15 7.29 -3.46
C TYR A 93 -2.00 6.89 -2.56
N PHE A 94 -0.82 6.69 -3.14
CA PHE A 94 0.38 6.26 -2.44
C PHE A 94 1.35 7.44 -2.38
N ALA A 95 1.67 7.90 -1.17
CA ALA A 95 2.64 8.94 -0.93
C ALA A 95 4.02 8.30 -0.78
N VAL A 96 4.81 8.33 -1.86
CA VAL A 96 6.14 7.72 -1.93
C VAL A 96 7.21 8.82 -1.86
N PRO A 97 8.34 8.60 -1.15
CA PRO A 97 9.52 9.46 -1.25
C PRO A 97 10.04 9.56 -2.69
N ARG A 98 10.91 10.54 -2.96
CA ARG A 98 11.60 10.60 -4.24
C ARG A 98 12.48 9.36 -4.46
N HIS A 99 12.64 8.95 -5.71
CA HIS A 99 13.37 7.73 -6.06
C HIS A 99 14.84 7.73 -5.63
N ASP A 100 15.47 8.90 -5.51
CA ASP A 100 16.86 9.09 -5.08
C ASP A 100 17.06 9.06 -3.56
N VAL A 101 15.97 8.94 -2.78
CA VAL A 101 16.04 8.92 -1.31
C VAL A 101 16.47 7.55 -0.80
N VAL A 102 17.44 7.56 0.13
CA VAL A 102 17.69 6.43 1.02
C VAL A 102 16.83 6.59 2.27
N VAL A 103 15.83 5.73 2.42
CA VAL A 103 14.94 5.69 3.59
C VAL A 103 15.66 4.92 4.69
N GLN A 104 15.87 5.58 5.82
CA GLN A 104 16.54 5.04 7.02
C GLN A 104 15.95 5.69 8.27
N PRO A 105 16.08 5.09 9.47
CA PRO A 105 15.54 5.69 10.69
C PRO A 105 15.99 7.15 10.88
N LEU A 106 15.02 8.06 10.98
CA LEU A 106 15.23 9.48 11.31
C LEU A 106 15.19 9.72 12.82
N LEU A 107 14.64 8.75 13.56
CA LEU A 107 14.59 8.71 15.01
C LEU A 107 15.34 7.46 15.50
N PRO A 108 15.89 7.47 16.73
CA PRO A 108 16.46 6.27 17.33
C PRO A 108 15.44 5.12 17.31
N PRO A 109 15.74 3.96 16.72
CA PRO A 109 14.81 2.84 16.66
C PRO A 109 14.27 2.44 18.04
N VAL A 110 13.01 2.01 18.09
CA VAL A 110 12.49 1.35 19.29
C VAL A 110 13.16 -0.01 19.48
N GLU A 111 13.13 -0.53 20.70
CA GLU A 111 13.70 -1.85 21.00
C GLU A 111 13.12 -2.93 20.07
N GLY A 112 14.01 -3.77 19.52
CA GLY A 112 13.63 -4.83 18.58
C GLY A 112 13.41 -4.39 17.13
N PHE A 113 13.37 -3.09 16.83
CA PHE A 113 13.25 -2.62 15.45
C PHE A 113 14.62 -2.57 14.76
N ASN A 114 14.89 -3.55 13.90
CA ASN A 114 16.13 -3.68 13.15
C ASN A 114 15.86 -3.94 11.65
N ARG A 115 15.31 -2.95 10.96
CA ARG A 115 15.13 -2.97 9.50
C ARG A 115 16.29 -2.23 8.81
N PRO A 116 16.84 -2.75 7.70
CA PRO A 116 17.90 -2.07 6.96
C PRO A 116 17.37 -0.81 6.27
N ALA A 117 18.28 0.12 5.98
CA ALA A 117 17.99 1.24 5.09
C ALA A 117 17.66 0.74 3.68
N VAL A 118 16.77 1.42 2.98
CA VAL A 118 16.36 1.07 1.61
C VAL A 118 16.51 2.26 0.67
N HIS A 119 17.07 2.03 -0.52
CA HIS A 119 17.06 3.04 -1.58
C HIS A 119 15.70 3.00 -2.29
N CYS A 120 14.94 4.09 -2.24
CA CYS A 120 13.54 4.13 -2.64
C CYS A 120 13.32 3.68 -4.09
N GLY A 121 14.10 4.20 -5.03
CA GLY A 121 14.00 3.85 -6.45
C GLY A 121 14.30 2.38 -6.73
N HIS A 122 15.40 1.86 -6.17
CA HIS A 122 15.75 0.44 -6.29
C HIS A 122 14.67 -0.46 -5.68
N TRP A 123 14.21 -0.15 -4.48
CA TRP A 123 13.17 -0.95 -3.81
C TRP A 123 11.85 -0.93 -4.60
N SER A 124 11.45 0.22 -5.13
CA SER A 124 10.25 0.35 -5.96
C SER A 124 10.36 -0.47 -7.25
N ALA A 125 11.53 -0.45 -7.90
CA ALA A 125 11.80 -1.26 -9.08
C ALA A 125 11.76 -2.77 -8.77
N GLU A 126 12.34 -3.20 -7.64
CA GLU A 126 12.28 -4.60 -7.23
C GLU A 126 10.86 -5.07 -6.95
N ILE A 127 10.04 -4.26 -6.26
CA ILE A 127 8.62 -4.57 -6.02
C ILE A 127 7.89 -4.77 -7.35
N TRP A 128 8.07 -3.84 -8.29
CA TRP A 128 7.45 -3.93 -9.60
C TRP A 128 7.86 -5.21 -10.32
N ARG A 129 9.16 -5.50 -10.37
CA ARG A 129 9.72 -6.73 -10.97
C ARG A 129 9.17 -8.00 -10.32
N THR A 130 8.92 -8.00 -9.00
CA THR A 130 8.36 -9.17 -8.31
C THR A 130 6.86 -9.33 -8.47
N ASN A 131 6.12 -8.23 -8.65
CA ASN A 131 4.67 -8.25 -8.87
C ASN A 131 4.31 -8.63 -10.31
N TRP A 132 5.18 -8.30 -11.26
CA TRP A 132 5.04 -8.59 -12.68
C TRP A 132 6.30 -9.30 -13.21
N PRO A 133 6.56 -10.54 -12.78
CA PRO A 133 7.79 -11.27 -13.14
C PRO A 133 7.89 -11.61 -14.63
N ASP A 134 6.76 -11.59 -15.34
CA ASP A 134 6.67 -11.91 -16.77
C ASP A 134 6.68 -10.65 -17.66
N GLU A 135 6.81 -9.45 -17.07
CA GLU A 135 6.90 -8.18 -17.79
C GLU A 135 8.37 -7.74 -17.92
N ASP A 136 8.83 -7.54 -19.16
CA ASP A 136 10.16 -7.02 -19.46
C ASP A 136 10.09 -5.56 -19.90
N ALA A 137 11.02 -4.73 -19.39
CA ALA A 137 11.19 -3.37 -19.89
C ALA A 137 11.84 -3.40 -21.29
N GLY A 138 11.12 -2.93 -22.31
CA GLY A 138 11.66 -2.80 -23.67
C GLY A 138 12.49 -1.53 -23.86
N GLU A 139 13.40 -1.52 -24.84
CA GLU A 139 14.17 -0.32 -25.24
C GLU A 139 13.28 0.84 -25.72
N ASP A 140 12.07 0.52 -26.21
CA ASP A 140 11.07 1.50 -26.63
C ASP A 140 10.21 2.04 -25.48
N THR A 141 10.49 1.67 -24.21
CA THR A 141 9.75 2.19 -23.06
C THR A 141 9.99 3.70 -22.98
N PRO A 142 8.97 4.54 -23.23
CA PRO A 142 9.20 5.97 -23.31
C PRO A 142 9.62 6.50 -21.94
N GLU A 143 10.71 7.26 -21.89
CA GLU A 143 11.04 8.10 -20.74
C GLU A 143 9.98 9.21 -20.62
N LEU A 144 8.90 8.92 -19.90
CA LEU A 144 7.83 9.89 -19.67
C LEU A 144 8.28 10.89 -18.59
N GLY A 145 8.29 12.18 -18.94
CA GLY A 145 8.52 13.27 -17.98
C GLY A 145 9.99 13.64 -17.73
N THR A 146 10.94 13.05 -18.45
CA THR A 146 12.33 13.54 -18.45
C THR A 146 12.40 14.84 -19.26
N ILE A 147 12.85 15.92 -18.62
CA ILE A 147 13.28 17.13 -19.33
C ILE A 147 14.77 16.94 -19.58
N HIS A 148 15.17 16.52 -20.78
CA HIS A 148 16.58 16.44 -21.14
C HIS A 148 17.14 17.89 -21.14
N SER A 149 18.07 18.17 -20.24
CA SER A 149 18.82 19.44 -20.18
C SER A 149 20.02 19.40 -21.10
#